data_AF-A0A0D5Y787-F1
#
_entry.id   AF-A0A0D5Y787-F1
#
_cell.length_a   1.000
_cell.length_b   1.000
_cell.length_c   1.000
_cell.angle_alpha   90.00
_cell.angle_beta   90.00
_cell.angle_gamma   90.00
#
_symmetry.space_group_name_H-M   'P 1'
#
loop_
_entity.id
_entity.type
_entity.pdbx_description
1 polymer ?
#
loop_
_entity_poly.entity_id
_entity_poly.type
_entity_poly.pdbx_seq_one_letter_code
_entity_poly.pdbx_strand_id
1 'polypeptide(L)'
;MPDLRRHRLRISAWLLLGDVTLLTLGALLCLLPALLLVALPGLLGVLAAVAAFPAAPFGLVMLKVPFSSRNQGEEDGIALLPEDVPQLFAELERIRSELGAPGLDAVYLNTPFNASIRQHRVLVGRTRNVLWLGLPLLDTLSPAACAAILAHECAHIAHRHGRYASRVYFARLQWQAVSDRLERNRTLTSAPLRLFVEWYVPRFLDISLDFARQCEYQADAEAARVCGADTFGQALIGLALQHRALAEDYWPTLYTQAATEPRDNLQPLLELARHGLLKTPADAAQARIWLHAELCSTTERSDTHPALAERLAALGIDTARIDLPLHWQRARPSAAQAWLGEQHHALAQHLDQQAAELIRERCNEAREDYQARGSEHHELLRKQRIRSLNSDEIARLAWLYRTHLGDNPRAASLLQEALRQDPEHAALRQQHAFSLYQAADTRGAAQRWQQLADEPGPYQLGSLRQLSMLAMKAQDWERASHYRQQADHLHRQANAEQDPQQYHAHGLAAVEVNKLARTLAPLLRVATGVWLLRQPDSRRYVLLVQARTNILLRMVSRLTGEQNYSQRNCEQLLERLLPRLHLWVEAFILDDHDPRLGQCTEAARMHLDNAPG
;
A
#
# COMPACT_ATOMS: atom_id res chain seq x y z
N MET A 1 28.98 -8.53 21.59
CA MET A 1 28.72 -8.32 20.14
C MET A 1 28.98 -9.54 19.19
N PRO A 2 28.97 -10.82 19.60
CA PRO A 2 29.09 -11.95 18.66
C PRO A 2 27.85 -12.16 17.77
N ASP A 3 26.65 -11.73 18.18
CA ASP A 3 25.41 -11.93 17.42
C ASP A 3 25.31 -11.10 16.15
N LEU A 4 25.77 -9.84 16.14
CA LEU A 4 25.75 -8.98 14.95
C LEU A 4 26.63 -9.52 13.81
N ARG A 5 27.80 -10.08 14.14
CA ARG A 5 28.68 -10.70 13.13
C ARG A 5 28.06 -11.96 12.56
N ARG A 6 27.47 -12.82 13.41
CA ARG A 6 26.75 -14.02 12.98
C ARG A 6 25.55 -13.68 12.10
N HIS A 7 24.80 -12.65 12.46
CA HIS A 7 23.64 -12.19 11.68
C HIS A 7 24.07 -11.64 10.30
N ARG A 8 25.11 -10.80 10.23
CA ARG A 8 25.68 -10.35 8.94
C ARG A 8 26.22 -11.49 8.08
N LEU A 9 26.84 -12.50 8.69
CA LEU A 9 27.29 -13.70 7.97
C LEU A 9 26.11 -14.47 7.39
N ARG A 10 25.01 -14.60 8.13
CA ARG A 10 23.77 -15.24 7.63
C ARG A 10 23.20 -14.47 6.44
N ILE A 11 23.02 -13.15 6.53
CA ILE A 11 22.54 -12.33 5.42
C ILE A 11 23.46 -12.47 4.20
N SER A 12 24.78 -12.43 4.40
CA SER A 12 25.76 -12.62 3.32
C SER A 12 25.66 -14.02 2.67
N ALA A 13 25.44 -15.06 3.47
CA ALA A 13 25.26 -16.42 2.96
C ALA A 13 23.98 -16.54 2.12
N TRP A 14 22.88 -15.92 2.54
CA TRP A 14 21.64 -15.87 1.76
C TRP A 14 21.82 -15.07 0.46
N LEU A 15 22.46 -13.90 0.52
CA LEU A 15 22.81 -13.13 -0.69
C LEU A 15 23.61 -13.97 -1.69
N LEU A 16 24.65 -14.66 -1.21
CA LEU A 16 25.47 -15.54 -2.05
C LEU A 16 24.66 -16.71 -2.59
N LEU A 17 23.78 -17.31 -1.80
CA LEU A 17 22.88 -18.38 -2.24
C LEU A 17 22.01 -17.90 -3.41
N GLY A 18 21.36 -16.74 -3.28
CA GLY A 18 20.54 -16.15 -4.34
C GLY A 18 21.33 -15.90 -5.61
N ASP A 19 22.48 -15.23 -5.50
CA ASP A 19 23.36 -14.91 -6.63
C ASP A 19 23.87 -16.20 -7.32
N VAL A 20 24.37 -17.17 -6.55
CA VAL A 20 24.91 -18.44 -7.07
C VAL A 20 23.81 -19.30 -7.69
N THR A 21 22.63 -19.40 -7.09
CA THR A 21 21.53 -20.19 -7.65
C THR A 21 21.07 -19.62 -8.99
N LEU A 22 20.93 -18.29 -9.12
CA LEU A 22 20.59 -17.66 -10.40
C LEU A 22 21.67 -17.92 -11.46
N LEU A 23 22.94 -17.76 -11.10
CA LEU A 23 24.05 -17.94 -12.02
C LEU A 23 24.19 -19.39 -12.48
N THR A 24 24.14 -20.35 -11.56
CA THR A 24 24.33 -21.77 -11.86
C THR A 24 23.14 -22.36 -12.61
N LEU A 25 21.90 -22.11 -12.15
CA LEU A 25 20.71 -22.60 -12.82
C LEU A 25 20.51 -21.89 -14.18
N GLY A 26 20.77 -20.59 -14.24
CA GLY A 26 20.74 -19.84 -15.50
C GLY A 26 21.74 -20.38 -16.52
N ALA A 27 22.99 -20.63 -16.12
CA ALA A 27 24.00 -21.22 -17.00
C ALA A 27 23.63 -22.64 -17.44
N LEU A 28 23.12 -23.48 -16.54
CA LEU A 28 22.68 -24.84 -16.86
C LEU A 28 21.55 -24.82 -17.91
N LEU A 29 20.58 -23.92 -17.76
CA LEU A 29 19.47 -23.78 -18.72
C LEU A 29 19.94 -23.26 -20.08
N CYS A 30 20.92 -22.36 -20.12
CA CYS A 30 21.55 -21.93 -21.37
C CYS A 30 22.29 -23.07 -22.08
N LEU A 31 22.98 -23.94 -21.31
CA LEU A 31 23.79 -25.03 -21.84
C LEU A 31 22.99 -26.31 -22.12
N LEU A 32 21.77 -26.44 -21.58
CA LEU A 32 20.95 -27.66 -21.67
C LEU A 32 20.76 -28.20 -23.10
N PRO A 33 20.47 -27.39 -24.14
CA PRO A 33 20.33 -27.91 -25.50
C PRO A 33 21.63 -28.51 -26.04
N ALA A 34 22.77 -27.86 -25.76
CA ALA A 34 24.08 -28.35 -26.18
C ALA A 34 24.48 -29.62 -25.42
N LEU A 35 24.19 -29.69 -24.11
CA LEU A 35 24.44 -30.87 -23.30
C LEU A 35 23.63 -32.08 -23.79
N LEU A 36 22.34 -31.89 -24.13
CA LEU A 36 21.50 -32.97 -24.65
C LEU A 36 21.93 -33.46 -26.03
N LEU A 37 22.42 -32.56 -26.89
CA LEU A 37 22.98 -32.91 -28.20
C LEU A 37 24.24 -33.79 -28.08
N VAL A 38 25.07 -33.55 -27.06
CA VAL A 38 26.30 -34.33 -26.81
C VAL A 38 26.00 -35.63 -26.06
N ALA A 39 25.05 -35.62 -25.12
CA ALA A 39 24.78 -36.75 -24.22
C ALA A 39 23.92 -37.86 -24.85
N LEU A 40 23.11 -37.55 -25.86
CA LEU A 40 22.17 -38.49 -26.47
C LEU A 40 22.56 -38.82 -27.92
N PRO A 41 22.46 -40.09 -28.36
CA PRO A 41 22.89 -40.49 -29.70
C PRO A 41 21.89 -40.04 -30.79
N GLY A 42 22.43 -39.59 -31.92
CA GLY A 42 21.71 -39.44 -33.20
C GLY A 42 20.48 -38.52 -33.14
N LEU A 43 19.38 -38.96 -33.77
CA LEU A 43 18.14 -38.20 -33.89
C LEU A 43 17.50 -37.85 -32.53
N LEU A 44 17.67 -38.71 -31.51
CA LEU A 44 17.14 -38.45 -30.17
C LEU A 44 17.79 -37.23 -29.52
N GLY A 45 19.11 -37.05 -29.67
CA GLY A 45 19.81 -35.87 -29.17
C GLY A 45 19.37 -34.59 -29.88
N VAL A 46 19.15 -34.65 -31.20
CA VAL A 46 18.63 -33.52 -31.99
C VAL A 46 17.21 -33.14 -31.55
N LEU A 47 16.30 -34.10 -31.43
CA LEU A 47 14.92 -33.85 -31.00
C LEU A 47 14.86 -33.32 -29.55
N ALA A 48 15.67 -33.86 -28.64
CA ALA A 48 15.77 -33.39 -27.27
C ALA A 48 16.34 -31.96 -27.17
N ALA A 49 17.38 -31.64 -27.94
CA ALA A 49 17.97 -30.31 -28.00
C ALA A 49 16.98 -29.27 -28.55
N VAL A 50 16.23 -29.61 -29.62
CA VAL A 50 15.17 -28.75 -30.17
C VAL A 50 14.05 -28.53 -29.15
N ALA A 51 13.61 -29.59 -28.47
CA ALA A 51 12.60 -29.48 -27.41
C ALA A 51 13.07 -28.63 -26.21
N ALA A 52 14.36 -28.68 -25.88
CA ALA A 52 14.96 -27.91 -24.79
C ALA A 52 15.39 -26.49 -25.19
N PHE A 53 15.41 -26.15 -26.48
CA PHE A 53 15.84 -24.83 -26.98
C PHE A 53 15.14 -23.63 -26.29
N PRO A 54 13.82 -23.68 -25.98
CA PRO A 54 13.15 -22.63 -25.22
C PRO A 54 13.70 -22.38 -23.81
N ALA A 55 14.47 -23.32 -23.24
CA ALA A 55 15.12 -23.15 -21.94
C ALA A 55 16.32 -22.18 -22.00
N ALA A 56 16.98 -22.04 -23.14
CA ALA A 56 18.14 -21.17 -23.29
C ALA A 56 17.84 -19.66 -23.11
N PRO A 57 16.81 -19.06 -23.75
CA PRO A 57 16.44 -17.66 -23.48
C PRO A 57 15.97 -17.47 -22.04
N PHE A 58 15.40 -18.50 -21.40
CA PHE A 58 15.02 -18.46 -19.99
C PHE A 58 16.24 -18.46 -19.05
N GLY A 59 17.24 -19.31 -19.33
CA GLY A 59 18.54 -19.27 -18.66
C GLY A 59 19.19 -17.90 -18.79
N LEU A 60 19.09 -17.26 -19.96
CA LEU A 60 19.60 -15.92 -20.20
C LEU A 60 18.87 -14.86 -19.36
N VAL A 61 17.55 -14.96 -19.21
CA VAL A 61 16.78 -14.10 -18.29
C VAL A 61 17.27 -14.29 -16.86
N MET A 62 17.44 -15.54 -16.40
CA MET A 62 17.93 -15.84 -15.04
C MET A 62 19.34 -15.30 -14.79
N LEU A 63 20.26 -15.48 -15.74
CA LEU A 63 21.61 -14.93 -15.70
C LEU A 63 21.60 -13.40 -15.70
N LYS A 64 20.61 -12.80 -16.36
CA LYS A 64 20.43 -11.35 -16.33
C LYS A 64 19.89 -10.91 -14.98
N VAL A 65 18.96 -11.60 -14.29
CA VAL A 65 18.32 -11.12 -13.06
C VAL A 65 19.25 -10.39 -12.06
N PRO A 66 20.44 -10.91 -11.69
CA PRO A 66 21.39 -10.24 -10.78
C PRO A 66 21.91 -8.89 -11.29
N PHE A 67 21.94 -8.72 -12.62
CA PHE A 67 22.43 -7.56 -13.37
C PHE A 67 21.31 -6.82 -14.11
N SER A 68 20.10 -7.37 -14.10
CA SER A 68 18.96 -6.88 -14.84
C SER A 68 18.38 -5.78 -13.99
N SER A 69 18.83 -4.58 -14.33
CA SER A 69 17.94 -3.45 -14.34
C SER A 69 16.60 -3.86 -14.95
N ARG A 70 15.52 -3.23 -14.48
CA ARG A 70 14.31 -3.06 -15.30
C ARG A 70 14.76 -2.80 -16.76
N ASN A 71 14.20 -3.53 -17.73
CA ASN A 71 14.56 -3.32 -19.13
C ASN A 71 14.43 -1.83 -19.43
N GLN A 72 15.50 -1.25 -19.98
CA GLN A 72 15.46 0.07 -20.60
C GLN A 72 14.49 0.00 -21.78
N GLY A 73 13.43 0.75 -21.67
CA GLY A 73 12.50 1.17 -22.71
C GLY A 73 11.92 2.48 -22.19
N GLU A 74 11.78 3.47 -23.07
CA GLU A 74 11.22 4.82 -22.85
C GLU A 74 10.60 4.97 -21.46
N GLU A 75 11.39 5.59 -20.57
CA GLU A 75 11.35 5.33 -19.15
C GLU A 75 9.99 5.68 -18.54
N ASP A 76 9.65 5.07 -17.40
CA ASP A 76 8.53 5.48 -16.53
C ASP A 76 8.79 6.91 -16.02
N GLY A 77 8.95 7.90 -16.90
CA GLY A 77 9.37 9.26 -16.62
C GLY A 77 10.19 9.94 -17.74
N ILE A 78 10.42 11.23 -17.54
CA ILE A 78 11.17 12.13 -18.44
C ILE A 78 12.59 12.29 -17.91
N ALA A 79 13.60 12.10 -18.77
CA ALA A 79 15.00 12.38 -18.42
C ALA A 79 15.20 13.88 -18.17
N LEU A 80 15.75 14.24 -17.02
CA LEU A 80 16.10 15.62 -16.69
C LEU A 80 17.59 15.87 -16.98
N LEU A 81 17.89 16.96 -17.67
CA LEU A 81 19.26 17.40 -17.95
C LEU A 81 19.66 18.57 -17.05
N PRO A 82 20.94 18.68 -16.64
CA PRO A 82 21.43 19.79 -15.82
C PRO A 82 21.18 21.18 -16.40
N GLU A 83 21.23 21.30 -17.73
CA GLU A 83 20.95 22.54 -18.45
C GLU A 83 19.48 22.98 -18.38
N ASP A 84 18.54 22.03 -18.28
CA ASP A 84 17.10 22.32 -18.29
C ASP A 84 16.58 22.70 -16.90
N VAL A 85 17.15 22.09 -15.85
CA VAL A 85 16.71 22.26 -14.45
C VAL A 85 17.90 22.47 -13.50
N PRO A 86 18.70 23.54 -13.68
CA PRO A 86 19.98 23.72 -13.00
C PRO A 86 19.86 23.83 -11.48
N GLN A 87 18.75 24.37 -10.97
CA GLN A 87 18.50 24.49 -9.53
C GLN A 87 18.33 23.12 -8.87
N LEU A 88 17.65 22.17 -9.52
CA LEU A 88 17.54 20.79 -9.03
C LEU A 88 18.92 20.14 -8.94
N PHE A 89 19.72 20.23 -10.00
CA PHE A 89 21.04 19.60 -10.04
C PHE A 89 22.03 20.23 -9.07
N ALA A 90 21.96 21.55 -8.86
CA ALA A 90 22.76 22.23 -7.84
C ALA A 90 22.44 21.69 -6.43
N GLU A 91 21.15 21.48 -6.12
CA GLU A 91 20.74 20.95 -4.83
C GLU A 91 21.13 19.47 -4.66
N LEU A 92 20.98 18.65 -5.71
CA LEU A 92 21.45 17.26 -5.71
C LEU A 92 22.97 17.19 -5.50
N GLU A 93 23.75 18.08 -6.12
CA GLU A 93 25.20 18.12 -5.96
C GLU A 93 25.60 18.58 -4.55
N ARG A 94 24.88 19.53 -3.96
CA ARG A 94 25.06 19.95 -2.56
C ARG A 94 24.85 18.77 -1.61
N ILE A 95 23.71 18.08 -1.73
CA ILE A 95 23.38 16.89 -0.92
C ILE A 95 24.43 15.80 -1.11
N ARG A 96 24.81 15.50 -2.36
CA ARG A 96 25.82 14.49 -2.69
C ARG A 96 27.16 14.80 -2.01
N SER A 97 27.59 16.06 -2.08
CA SER A 97 28.84 16.52 -1.46
C SER A 97 28.82 16.36 0.06
N GLU A 98 27.75 16.81 0.72
CA GLU A 98 27.61 16.75 2.18
C GLU A 98 27.48 15.32 2.73
N LEU A 99 26.94 14.39 1.94
CA LEU A 99 26.84 12.97 2.29
C LEU A 99 28.09 12.16 1.90
N GLY A 100 28.94 12.69 1.01
CA GLY A 100 29.99 11.91 0.37
C GLY A 100 29.43 10.75 -0.46
N ALA A 101 28.31 11.01 -1.14
CA ALA A 101 27.65 10.04 -2.02
C ALA A 101 28.32 10.00 -3.41
N PRO A 102 28.27 8.84 -4.11
CA PRO A 102 28.69 8.77 -5.50
C PRO A 102 27.78 9.62 -6.39
N GLY A 103 28.30 10.04 -7.54
CA GLY A 103 27.51 10.77 -8.53
C GLY A 103 26.30 9.98 -9.03
N LEU A 104 25.22 10.70 -9.33
CA LEU A 104 24.06 10.18 -10.04
C LEU A 104 24.38 10.17 -11.54
N ASP A 105 24.05 9.08 -12.22
CA ASP A 105 24.30 8.89 -13.66
C ASP A 105 23.09 9.27 -14.51
N ALA A 106 21.90 9.38 -13.92
CA ALA A 106 20.68 9.89 -14.55
C ALA A 106 19.62 10.29 -13.49
N VAL A 107 18.77 11.25 -13.84
CA VAL A 107 17.63 11.71 -13.03
C VAL A 107 16.37 11.71 -13.91
N TYR A 108 15.30 11.09 -13.41
CA TYR A 108 14.02 10.96 -14.10
C TYR A 108 12.90 11.60 -13.30
N LEU A 109 12.05 12.37 -13.99
CA LEU A 109 10.81 12.88 -13.42
C LEU A 109 9.66 11.93 -13.77
N ASN A 110 8.81 11.55 -12.82
CA ASN A 110 7.70 10.62 -13.08
C ASN A 110 6.39 10.96 -12.34
N THR A 111 5.38 10.11 -12.51
CA THR A 111 4.01 10.36 -12.03
C THR A 111 3.70 9.91 -10.59
N PRO A 112 4.34 8.88 -10.00
CA PRO A 112 4.05 8.47 -8.62
C PRO A 112 4.46 9.53 -7.59
N PHE A 113 3.75 9.60 -6.45
CA PHE A 113 4.17 10.40 -5.30
C PHE A 113 5.32 9.68 -4.54
N ASN A 114 6.52 9.69 -5.11
CA ASN A 114 7.67 9.02 -4.51
C ASN A 114 9.00 9.62 -4.98
N ALA A 115 10.06 9.47 -4.19
CA ALA A 115 11.44 9.63 -4.63
C ALA A 115 12.16 8.30 -4.40
N SER A 116 12.97 7.83 -5.34
CA SER A 116 13.73 6.60 -5.13
C SER A 116 15.01 6.57 -5.94
N ILE A 117 16.07 6.04 -5.33
CA ILE A 117 17.32 5.73 -6.03
C ILE A 117 17.39 4.23 -6.31
N ARG A 118 17.90 3.85 -7.49
CA ARG A 118 18.27 2.45 -7.77
C ARG A 118 19.68 2.34 -8.33
N GLN A 119 20.32 1.21 -8.00
CA GLN A 119 21.63 0.83 -8.55
C GLN A 119 21.47 -0.16 -9.69
N HIS A 120 21.96 0.21 -10.87
CA HIS A 120 22.09 -0.69 -12.00
C HIS A 120 23.49 -1.28 -12.03
N ARG A 121 23.56 -2.56 -11.67
CA ARG A 121 24.80 -3.32 -11.66
C ARG A 121 25.03 -3.91 -13.03
N VAL A 122 26.14 -3.53 -13.65
CA VAL A 122 26.62 -4.16 -14.87
C VAL A 122 27.63 -5.26 -14.54
N LEU A 123 27.69 -6.29 -15.38
CA LEU A 123 28.60 -7.42 -15.21
C LEU A 123 30.06 -6.98 -15.39
N VAL A 124 30.29 -5.98 -16.23
CA VAL A 124 31.57 -5.30 -16.45
C VAL A 124 31.33 -3.78 -16.45
N GLY A 125 32.05 -3.03 -15.61
CA GLY A 125 31.98 -1.56 -15.54
C GLY A 125 31.52 -1.02 -14.19
N ARG A 126 31.23 0.29 -14.15
CA ARG A 126 30.78 1.00 -12.95
C ARG A 126 29.27 0.79 -12.72
N THR A 127 28.87 0.57 -11.47
CA THR A 127 27.46 0.61 -11.07
C THR A 127 26.87 2.00 -11.37
N ARG A 128 25.75 2.05 -12.08
CA ARG A 128 25.05 3.31 -12.35
C ARG A 128 24.01 3.59 -11.26
N ASN A 129 24.00 4.81 -10.72
CA ASN A 129 22.98 5.27 -9.77
C ASN A 129 21.97 6.13 -10.51
N VAL A 130 20.69 5.80 -10.41
CA VAL A 130 19.62 6.52 -11.09
C VAL A 130 18.57 6.95 -10.06
N LEU A 131 18.16 8.21 -10.13
CA LEU A 131 17.13 8.81 -9.28
C LEU A 131 15.82 8.94 -10.07
N TRP A 132 14.71 8.47 -9.51
CA TRP A 132 13.36 8.79 -9.95
C TRP A 132 12.71 9.73 -8.96
N LEU A 133 12.07 10.76 -9.48
CA LEU A 133 11.50 11.85 -8.72
C LEU A 133 10.06 12.10 -9.19
N GLY A 134 9.12 11.85 -8.30
CA GLY A 134 7.71 12.11 -8.53
C GLY A 134 7.41 13.58 -8.65
N LEU A 135 6.81 14.00 -9.77
CA LEU A 135 6.35 15.38 -9.91
C LEU A 135 5.34 15.76 -8.81
N PRO A 136 4.35 14.92 -8.42
CA PRO A 136 3.46 15.26 -7.31
C PRO A 136 4.17 15.49 -5.97
N LEU A 137 5.31 14.82 -5.73
CA LEU A 137 6.13 15.04 -4.54
C LEU A 137 6.76 16.44 -4.57
N LEU A 138 7.36 16.81 -5.71
CA LEU A 138 7.93 18.15 -5.89
C LEU A 138 6.88 19.25 -5.84
N ASP A 139 5.69 18.98 -6.36
CA ASP A 139 4.61 19.96 -6.44
C ASP A 139 4.04 20.31 -5.07
N THR A 140 4.04 19.37 -4.14
CA THR A 140 3.35 19.50 -2.86
C THR A 140 4.27 19.92 -1.72
N LEU A 141 5.53 19.50 -1.73
CA LEU A 141 6.49 19.73 -0.65
C LEU A 141 7.36 20.98 -0.91
N SER A 142 7.90 21.55 0.16
CA SER A 142 8.83 22.69 0.07
C SER A 142 10.20 22.23 -0.45
N PRO A 143 11.04 23.15 -0.98
CA PRO A 143 12.41 22.82 -1.38
C PRO A 143 13.20 22.15 -0.26
N ALA A 144 13.09 22.67 0.98
CA ALA A 144 13.79 22.12 2.14
C ALA A 144 13.29 20.71 2.52
N ALA A 145 11.97 20.46 2.45
CA ALA A 145 11.41 19.15 2.73
C ALA A 145 11.81 18.12 1.66
N CYS A 146 11.74 18.50 0.38
CA CYS A 146 12.21 17.65 -0.71
C CYS A 146 13.71 17.37 -0.60
N ALA A 147 14.52 18.36 -0.25
CA ALA A 147 15.96 18.17 -0.07
C ALA A 147 16.26 17.17 1.05
N ALA A 148 15.49 17.20 2.15
CA ALA A 148 15.65 16.24 3.24
C ALA A 148 15.25 14.82 2.83
N ILE A 149 14.20 14.64 2.02
CA ILE A 149 13.84 13.34 1.44
C ILE A 149 14.92 12.86 0.47
N LEU A 150 15.41 13.73 -0.42
CA LEU A 150 16.50 13.39 -1.33
C LEU A 150 17.80 13.05 -0.58
N ALA A 151 18.08 13.70 0.54
CA ALA A 151 19.22 13.36 1.40
C ALA A 151 19.09 11.97 2.00
N HIS A 152 17.87 11.56 2.42
CA HIS A 152 17.59 10.19 2.87
C HIS A 152 17.86 9.19 1.74
N GLU A 153 17.31 9.42 0.54
CA GLU A 153 17.53 8.54 -0.62
C GLU A 153 19.03 8.43 -0.99
N CYS A 154 19.74 9.56 -1.01
CA CYS A 154 21.17 9.61 -1.28
C CYS A 154 22.00 8.92 -0.18
N ALA A 155 21.52 8.87 1.07
CA ALA A 155 22.23 8.20 2.15
C ALA A 155 22.38 6.69 1.88
N HIS A 156 21.42 6.04 1.21
CA HIS A 156 21.53 4.61 0.86
C HIS A 156 22.70 4.28 -0.08
N ILE A 157 23.14 5.24 -0.90
CA ILE A 157 24.31 5.10 -1.79
C ILE A 157 25.58 5.72 -1.21
N ALA A 158 25.48 6.44 -0.09
CA ALA A 158 26.61 7.16 0.49
C ALA A 158 27.70 6.22 1.03
N HIS A 159 28.97 6.63 0.90
CA HIS A 159 30.10 5.82 1.35
C HIS A 159 30.08 5.56 2.86
N ARG A 160 29.57 6.52 3.65
CA ARG A 160 29.45 6.44 5.11
C ARG A 160 28.40 5.43 5.58
N HIS A 161 27.38 5.17 4.75
CA HIS A 161 26.39 4.12 4.98
C HIS A 161 27.01 2.71 4.83
N GLY A 162 28.09 2.62 4.06
CA GLY A 162 28.90 1.41 3.89
C GLY A 162 28.41 0.54 2.73
N ARG A 163 29.36 0.08 1.90
CA ARG A 163 29.08 -0.74 0.70
C ARG A 163 28.24 -1.98 0.98
N TYR A 164 28.35 -2.55 2.18
CA TYR A 164 27.57 -3.71 2.59
C TYR A 164 26.09 -3.37 2.82
N ALA A 165 25.79 -2.28 3.54
CA ALA A 165 24.42 -1.84 3.80
C ALA A 165 23.69 -1.55 2.48
N SER A 166 24.33 -0.77 1.61
CA SER A 166 23.88 -0.48 0.25
C SER A 166 23.61 -1.76 -0.56
N ARG A 167 24.53 -2.74 -0.51
CA ARG A 167 24.35 -4.03 -1.21
C ARG A 167 23.13 -4.80 -0.72
N VAL A 168 22.92 -4.88 0.60
CA VAL A 168 21.77 -5.62 1.17
C VAL A 168 20.47 -4.90 0.79
N TYR A 169 20.41 -3.58 0.95
CA TYR A 169 19.25 -2.76 0.62
C TYR A 169 18.83 -2.94 -0.85
N PHE A 170 19.75 -2.72 -1.80
CA PHE A 170 19.42 -2.87 -3.23
C PHE A 170 19.12 -4.31 -3.63
N ALA A 171 19.74 -5.30 -2.99
CA ALA A 171 19.39 -6.70 -3.22
C ALA A 171 17.95 -7.00 -2.79
N ARG A 172 17.48 -6.47 -1.64
CA ARG A 172 16.09 -6.63 -1.21
C ARG A 172 15.12 -6.06 -2.25
N LEU A 173 15.35 -4.82 -2.67
CA LEU A 173 14.54 -4.15 -3.70
C LEU A 173 14.52 -4.92 -5.03
N GLN A 174 15.67 -5.46 -5.43
CA GLN A 174 15.81 -6.26 -6.64
C GLN A 174 15.01 -7.56 -6.55
N TRP A 175 15.15 -8.29 -5.45
CA TRP A 175 14.46 -9.56 -5.23
C TRP A 175 12.94 -9.39 -5.07
N GLN A 176 12.48 -8.31 -4.43
CA GLN A 176 11.06 -7.93 -4.40
C GLN A 176 10.54 -7.67 -5.82
N ALA A 177 11.23 -6.81 -6.58
CA ALA A 177 10.82 -6.50 -7.95
C ALA A 177 10.79 -7.75 -8.86
N VAL A 178 11.66 -8.73 -8.63
CA VAL A 178 11.63 -10.03 -9.32
C VAL A 178 10.40 -10.84 -8.93
N SER A 179 10.08 -10.90 -7.63
CA SER A 179 8.85 -11.55 -7.12
C SER A 179 7.61 -10.96 -7.80
N ASP A 180 7.45 -9.63 -7.76
CA ASP A 180 6.26 -8.94 -8.28
C ASP A 180 6.10 -9.10 -9.80
N ARG A 181 7.21 -9.20 -10.53
CA ARG A 181 7.18 -9.44 -12.00
C ARG A 181 6.75 -10.87 -12.32
N LEU A 182 7.22 -11.85 -11.55
CA LEU A 182 6.87 -13.26 -11.76
C LEU A 182 5.43 -13.56 -11.35
N GLU A 183 4.91 -12.86 -10.35
CA GLU A 183 3.50 -12.96 -9.94
C GLU A 183 2.55 -12.41 -11.00
N ARG A 184 2.91 -11.28 -11.64
CA ARG A 184 2.14 -10.67 -12.74
C ARG A 184 2.20 -11.46 -14.04
N ASN A 185 3.36 -12.02 -14.40
CA ASN A 185 3.57 -12.69 -15.68
C ASN A 185 3.67 -14.21 -15.52
N ARG A 186 2.54 -14.87 -15.23
CA ARG A 186 2.48 -16.33 -15.01
C ARG A 186 2.55 -17.10 -16.32
N THR A 187 3.75 -17.56 -16.67
CA THR A 187 3.98 -18.49 -17.78
C THR A 187 4.35 -19.89 -17.27
N LEU A 188 4.09 -20.92 -18.07
CA LEU A 188 4.54 -22.29 -17.75
C LEU A 188 6.08 -22.39 -17.76
N THR A 189 6.73 -21.59 -18.60
CA THR A 189 8.20 -21.56 -18.74
C THR A 189 8.92 -20.89 -17.57
N SER A 190 8.24 -20.01 -16.80
CA SER A 190 8.82 -19.35 -15.62
C SER A 190 8.66 -20.14 -14.31
N ALA A 191 8.00 -21.31 -14.35
CA ALA A 191 7.67 -22.07 -13.15
C ALA A 191 8.89 -22.43 -12.26
N PRO A 192 10.06 -22.86 -12.78
CA PRO A 192 11.20 -23.20 -11.93
C PRO A 192 11.78 -21.99 -11.18
N LEU A 193 11.92 -20.86 -11.86
CA LEU A 193 12.39 -19.61 -11.24
C LEU A 193 11.36 -19.09 -10.23
N ARG A 194 10.07 -19.18 -10.55
CA ARG A 194 9.00 -18.78 -9.64
C ARG A 194 9.02 -19.60 -8.35
N LEU A 195 9.14 -20.93 -8.44
CA LEU A 195 9.28 -21.81 -7.28
C LEU A 195 10.47 -21.41 -6.40
N PHE A 196 11.62 -21.12 -7.03
CA PHE A 196 12.79 -20.66 -6.31
C PHE A 196 12.57 -19.29 -5.66
N VAL A 197 12.06 -18.30 -6.41
CA VAL A 197 11.85 -16.93 -5.93
C VAL A 197 10.83 -16.89 -4.79
N GLU A 198 9.71 -17.59 -4.93
CA GLU A 198 8.68 -17.68 -3.89
C GLU A 198 9.20 -18.40 -2.63
N TRP A 199 10.20 -19.29 -2.75
CA TRP A 199 10.89 -19.90 -1.60
C TRP A 199 11.99 -18.99 -1.01
N TYR A 200 12.82 -18.39 -1.85
CA TYR A 200 14.02 -17.65 -1.48
C TYR A 200 13.71 -16.23 -0.99
N VAL A 201 12.94 -15.47 -1.76
CA VAL A 201 12.71 -14.04 -1.50
C VAL A 201 12.11 -13.77 -0.12
N PRO A 202 10.99 -14.40 0.31
CA PRO A 202 10.43 -14.10 1.62
C PRO A 202 11.41 -14.44 2.77
N ARG A 203 12.23 -15.49 2.63
CA ARG A 203 13.25 -15.85 3.63
C ARG A 203 14.39 -14.84 3.68
N PHE A 204 14.86 -14.43 2.51
CA PHE A 204 15.88 -13.40 2.41
C PHE A 204 15.38 -12.07 2.97
N LEU A 205 14.12 -11.72 2.72
CA LEU A 205 13.51 -10.50 3.25
C LEU A 205 13.29 -10.56 4.76
N ASP A 206 12.89 -11.71 5.33
CA ASP A 206 12.74 -11.86 6.77
C ASP A 206 14.10 -11.77 7.48
N ILE A 207 15.09 -12.56 7.04
CA ILE A 207 16.40 -12.61 7.71
C ILE A 207 17.18 -11.28 7.64
N SER A 208 16.92 -10.45 6.63
CA SER A 208 17.58 -9.16 6.47
C SER A 208 16.71 -7.97 6.92
N LEU A 209 15.53 -8.21 7.48
CA LEU A 209 14.58 -7.16 7.87
C LEU A 209 15.13 -6.23 8.94
N ASP A 210 15.60 -6.79 10.07
CA ASP A 210 16.14 -5.99 11.18
C ASP A 210 17.33 -5.15 10.75
N PHE A 211 18.18 -5.72 9.87
CA PHE A 211 19.30 -5.00 9.30
C PHE A 211 18.83 -3.88 8.35
N ALA A 212 17.80 -4.12 7.53
CA ALA A 212 17.23 -3.09 6.67
C ALA A 212 16.66 -1.92 7.49
N ARG A 213 15.93 -2.20 8.58
CA ARG A 213 15.41 -1.16 9.48
C ARG A 213 16.53 -0.33 10.11
N GLN A 214 17.65 -0.96 10.49
CA GLN A 214 18.85 -0.24 10.96
C GLN A 214 19.43 0.68 9.87
N CYS A 215 19.42 0.24 8.61
CA CYS A 215 19.82 1.09 7.50
C CYS A 215 18.87 2.28 7.34
N GLU A 216 17.55 2.11 7.46
CA GLU A 216 16.59 3.21 7.42
C GLU A 216 16.85 4.26 8.52
N TYR A 217 17.05 3.84 9.77
CA TYR A 217 17.41 4.75 10.86
C TYR A 217 18.74 5.48 10.61
N GLN A 218 19.70 4.80 9.99
CA GLN A 218 20.97 5.43 9.63
C GLN A 218 20.80 6.44 8.48
N ALA A 219 19.96 6.16 7.50
CA ALA A 219 19.63 7.09 6.41
C ALA A 219 18.90 8.32 6.95
N ASP A 220 17.94 8.13 7.86
CA ASP A 220 17.26 9.20 8.59
C ASP A 220 18.23 10.09 9.37
N ALA A 221 19.18 9.49 10.08
CA ALA A 221 20.18 10.23 10.83
C ALA A 221 21.12 11.06 9.91
N GLU A 222 21.49 10.54 8.75
CA GLU A 222 22.30 11.28 7.77
C GLU A 222 21.50 12.40 7.10
N ALA A 223 20.22 12.18 6.77
CA ALA A 223 19.33 13.22 6.25
C ALA A 223 19.15 14.35 7.27
N ALA A 224 18.91 14.01 8.54
CA ALA A 224 18.82 14.97 9.64
C ALA A 224 20.14 15.72 9.89
N ARG A 225 21.30 15.07 9.69
CA ARG A 225 22.61 15.72 9.81
C ARG A 225 22.84 16.77 8.72
N VAL A 226 22.37 16.51 7.50
CA VAL A 226 22.53 17.38 6.32
C VAL A 226 21.51 18.53 6.35
N CYS A 227 20.24 18.23 6.63
CA CYS A 227 19.14 19.17 6.48
C CYS A 227 18.59 19.73 7.81
N GLY A 228 19.00 19.16 8.95
CA GLY A 228 18.45 19.43 10.27
C GLY A 228 17.33 18.45 10.65
N ALA A 229 17.30 18.05 11.93
CA ALA A 229 16.30 17.11 12.46
C ALA A 229 14.86 17.65 12.33
N ASP A 230 14.64 18.92 12.68
CA ASP A 230 13.32 19.55 12.56
C ASP A 230 12.85 19.60 11.10
N THR A 231 13.71 19.99 10.16
CA THR A 231 13.41 20.03 8.73
C THR A 231 13.02 18.65 8.22
N PHE A 232 13.81 17.62 8.57
CA PHE A 232 13.54 16.26 8.12
C PHE A 232 12.27 15.68 8.75
N GLY A 233 12.02 15.92 10.04
CA GLY A 233 10.77 15.52 10.67
C GLY A 233 9.54 16.18 10.06
N GLN A 234 9.62 17.48 9.75
CA GLN A 234 8.57 18.17 9.00
C GLN A 234 8.41 17.62 7.58
N ALA A 235 9.51 17.19 6.94
CA ALA A 235 9.44 16.53 5.64
C ALA A 235 8.71 15.19 5.72
N LEU A 236 8.97 14.37 6.74
CA LEU A 236 8.27 13.09 6.95
C LEU A 236 6.78 13.30 7.23
N ILE A 237 6.44 14.28 8.07
CA ILE A 237 5.04 14.64 8.35
C ILE A 237 4.36 15.17 7.10
N GLY A 238 5.00 16.09 6.38
CA GLY A 238 4.51 16.63 5.12
C GLY A 238 4.27 15.51 4.11
N LEU A 239 5.22 14.60 3.93
CA LEU A 239 5.10 13.46 3.03
C LEU A 239 3.85 12.62 3.35
N ALA A 240 3.65 12.25 4.62
CA ALA A 240 2.49 11.46 5.04
C ALA A 240 1.16 12.19 4.79
N LEU A 241 1.08 13.48 5.14
CA LEU A 241 -0.13 14.27 4.98
C LEU A 241 -0.46 14.55 3.50
N GLN A 242 0.54 14.89 2.68
CA GLN A 242 0.35 15.15 1.25
C GLN A 242 0.03 13.86 0.49
N HIS A 243 0.65 12.74 0.84
CA HIS A 243 0.31 11.43 0.27
C HIS A 243 -1.18 11.11 0.49
N ARG A 244 -1.64 11.28 1.74
CA ARG A 244 -3.05 11.08 2.09
C ARG A 244 -3.99 12.05 1.37
N ALA A 245 -3.65 13.34 1.33
CA ALA A 245 -4.44 14.35 0.62
C ALA A 245 -4.57 14.02 -0.88
N LEU A 246 -3.50 13.54 -1.51
CA LEU A 246 -3.55 13.12 -2.90
C LEU A 246 -4.43 11.88 -3.08
N ALA A 247 -4.21 10.84 -2.27
CA ALA A 247 -4.86 9.54 -2.39
C ALA A 247 -6.35 9.56 -2.00
N GLU A 248 -6.73 10.26 -0.94
CA GLU A 248 -8.10 10.25 -0.41
C GLU A 248 -8.99 11.37 -0.99
N ASP A 249 -8.41 12.44 -1.54
CA ASP A 249 -9.16 13.63 -1.99
C ASP A 249 -8.85 14.03 -3.44
N TYR A 250 -7.60 14.37 -3.76
CA TYR A 250 -7.27 14.94 -5.07
C TYR A 250 -7.59 13.99 -6.24
N TRP A 251 -7.01 12.79 -6.25
CA TRP A 251 -7.21 11.83 -7.33
C TRP A 251 -8.67 11.36 -7.43
N PRO A 252 -9.33 10.92 -6.32
CA PRO A 252 -10.72 10.49 -6.39
C PRO A 252 -11.68 11.60 -6.83
N THR A 253 -11.49 12.83 -6.35
CA THR A 253 -12.33 13.97 -6.74
C THR A 253 -12.19 14.27 -8.23
N LEU A 254 -10.96 14.31 -8.73
CA LEU A 254 -10.70 14.60 -10.14
C LEU A 254 -11.31 13.53 -11.06
N TYR A 255 -11.11 12.24 -10.77
CA TYR A 255 -11.66 11.16 -11.58
C TYR A 255 -13.19 11.06 -11.46
N THR A 256 -13.78 11.35 -10.29
CA THR A 256 -15.24 11.41 -10.14
C THR A 256 -15.84 12.54 -10.95
N GLN A 257 -15.20 13.72 -11.00
CA GLN A 257 -15.63 14.83 -11.85
C GLN A 257 -15.56 14.47 -13.34
N ALA A 258 -14.49 13.79 -13.75
CA ALA A 258 -14.34 13.29 -15.12
C ALA A 258 -15.38 12.22 -15.49
N ALA A 259 -15.89 11.46 -14.50
CA ALA A 259 -16.97 10.50 -14.70
C ALA A 259 -18.33 11.17 -14.96
N THR A 260 -18.59 12.34 -14.35
CA THR A 260 -19.83 13.11 -14.56
C THR A 260 -19.80 13.97 -15.81
N GLU A 261 -18.64 14.56 -16.11
CA GLU A 261 -18.42 15.42 -17.27
C GLU A 261 -17.21 14.88 -18.03
N PRO A 262 -17.41 14.02 -19.05
CA PRO A 262 -16.32 13.44 -19.80
C PRO A 262 -15.42 14.52 -20.39
N ARG A 263 -14.14 14.50 -20.00
CA ARG A 263 -13.09 15.34 -20.58
C ARG A 263 -12.19 14.46 -21.41
N ASP A 264 -12.09 14.75 -22.71
CA ASP A 264 -11.29 13.96 -23.64
C ASP A 264 -9.79 14.01 -23.34
N ASN A 265 -9.33 15.09 -22.66
CA ASN A 265 -7.92 15.32 -22.30
C ASN A 265 -7.79 15.76 -20.83
N LEU A 266 -8.11 14.88 -19.89
CA LEU A 266 -7.81 15.13 -18.47
C LEU A 266 -6.29 15.20 -18.27
N GLN A 267 -5.81 16.27 -17.60
CA GLN A 267 -4.39 16.51 -17.35
C GLN A 267 -4.14 16.72 -15.84
N PRO A 268 -4.20 15.65 -15.03
CA PRO A 268 -4.10 15.77 -13.59
C PRO A 268 -2.81 16.43 -13.11
N LEU A 269 -1.65 16.04 -13.63
CA LEU A 269 -0.37 16.57 -13.14
C LEU A 269 -0.25 18.05 -13.50
N LEU A 270 -0.68 18.46 -14.68
CA LEU A 270 -0.71 19.86 -15.07
C LEU A 270 -1.71 20.68 -14.24
N GLU A 271 -2.88 20.12 -13.93
CA GLU A 271 -3.85 20.76 -13.05
C GLU A 271 -3.30 20.93 -11.63
N LEU A 272 -2.60 19.92 -11.10
CA LEU A 272 -1.88 20.03 -9.82
C LEU A 272 -0.80 21.12 -9.89
N ALA A 273 0.03 21.12 -10.93
CA ALA A 273 1.08 22.10 -11.14
C ALA A 273 0.55 23.55 -11.21
N ARG A 274 -0.59 23.77 -11.87
CA ARG A 274 -1.21 25.10 -12.07
C ARG A 274 -2.04 25.59 -10.89
N HIS A 275 -2.98 24.77 -10.42
CA HIS A 275 -4.05 25.24 -9.54
C HIS A 275 -3.69 25.21 -8.06
N GLY A 276 -2.62 24.50 -7.69
CA GLY A 276 -1.95 24.80 -6.43
C GLY A 276 -2.68 24.37 -5.16
N LEU A 277 -3.88 23.78 -5.23
CA LEU A 277 -4.80 23.66 -4.11
C LEU A 277 -5.28 22.23 -3.92
N LEU A 278 -4.82 21.61 -2.84
CA LEU A 278 -5.48 20.46 -2.23
C LEU A 278 -6.57 21.01 -1.30
N LYS A 279 -7.78 20.46 -1.37
CA LYS A 279 -8.89 20.90 -0.52
C LYS A 279 -8.77 20.35 0.91
N THR A 280 -8.07 19.23 1.04
CA THR A 280 -7.81 18.58 2.32
C THR A 280 -6.31 18.46 2.62
N PRO A 281 -5.91 18.48 3.91
CA PRO A 281 -6.76 18.78 5.06
C PRO A 281 -7.27 20.24 4.98
N ALA A 282 -8.51 20.49 5.41
CA ALA A 282 -9.15 21.79 5.28
C ALA A 282 -8.56 22.84 6.23
N ASP A 283 -8.00 22.37 7.35
CA ASP A 283 -7.38 23.19 8.38
C ASP A 283 -6.34 22.38 9.19
N ALA A 284 -5.62 23.09 10.06
CA ALA A 284 -4.60 22.50 10.92
C ALA A 284 -5.17 21.46 11.90
N ALA A 285 -6.43 21.58 12.34
CA ALA A 285 -7.03 20.62 13.26
C ALA A 285 -7.26 19.28 12.55
N GLN A 286 -7.78 19.30 11.33
CA GLN A 286 -7.92 18.09 10.51
C GLN A 286 -6.56 17.46 10.19
N ALA A 287 -5.56 18.27 9.85
CA ALA A 287 -4.21 17.79 9.60
C ALA A 287 -3.60 17.07 10.82
N ARG A 288 -3.87 17.57 12.04
CA ARG A 288 -3.44 16.91 13.29
C ARG A 288 -4.14 15.58 13.51
N ILE A 289 -5.43 15.47 13.21
CA ILE A 289 -6.14 14.17 13.28
C ILE A 289 -5.50 13.15 12.34
N TRP A 290 -5.15 13.57 11.12
CA TRP A 290 -4.48 12.71 10.16
C TRP A 290 -3.10 12.29 10.65
N LEU A 291 -2.30 13.23 11.15
CA LEU A 291 -0.99 12.93 11.73
C LEU A 291 -1.10 11.94 12.90
N HIS A 292 -2.05 12.12 13.82
CA HIS A 292 -2.22 11.20 14.95
C HIS A 292 -2.65 9.80 14.51
N ALA A 293 -3.46 9.68 13.46
CA ALA A 293 -3.76 8.39 12.85
C ALA A 293 -2.47 7.72 12.34
N GLU A 294 -1.64 8.44 11.59
CA GLU A 294 -0.36 7.92 11.07
C GLU A 294 0.64 7.57 12.18
N LEU A 295 0.65 8.31 13.29
CA LEU A 295 1.50 8.03 14.45
C LEU A 295 1.06 6.77 15.23
N CYS A 296 -0.16 6.31 15.03
CA CYS A 296 -0.65 5.07 15.65
C CYS A 296 -0.47 3.84 14.75
N SER A 297 -0.10 4.04 13.48
CA SER A 297 0.30 2.97 12.59
C SER A 297 1.54 2.26 13.15
N THR A 298 1.55 0.94 13.11
CA THR A 298 2.67 0.12 13.56
C THR A 298 3.51 -0.32 12.38
N THR A 299 4.82 -0.49 12.58
CA THR A 299 5.71 -1.04 11.57
C THR A 299 5.26 -2.47 11.23
N GLU A 300 4.70 -2.67 10.05
CA GLU A 300 4.30 -4.01 9.61
C GLU A 300 5.52 -4.94 9.53
N ARG A 301 5.29 -6.24 9.73
CA ARG A 301 6.37 -7.25 9.72
C ARG A 301 7.10 -7.33 8.37
N SER A 302 6.48 -6.90 7.29
CA SER A 302 7.04 -6.86 5.93
C SER A 302 7.69 -5.53 5.58
N ASP A 303 7.41 -4.45 6.33
CA ASP A 303 7.87 -3.10 5.98
C ASP A 303 9.33 -2.88 6.38
N THR A 304 10.11 -2.40 5.41
CA THR A 304 11.48 -1.97 5.63
C THR A 304 11.55 -0.62 6.31
N HIS A 305 10.59 0.28 6.04
CA HIS A 305 10.53 1.57 6.69
C HIS A 305 9.88 1.45 8.07
N PRO A 306 10.55 1.93 9.14
CA PRO A 306 9.91 2.04 10.44
C PRO A 306 8.72 3.00 10.38
N ALA A 307 7.72 2.77 11.24
CA ALA A 307 6.56 3.63 11.36
C ALA A 307 6.97 5.09 11.62
N LEU A 308 6.13 6.03 11.16
CA LEU A 308 6.39 7.47 11.27
C LEU A 308 6.71 7.89 12.72
N ALA A 309 6.01 7.32 13.70
CA ALA A 309 6.23 7.60 15.11
C ALA A 309 7.64 7.20 15.57
N GLU A 310 8.14 6.04 15.14
CA GLU A 310 9.48 5.56 15.50
C GLU A 310 10.57 6.42 14.87
N ARG A 311 10.40 6.81 13.60
CA ARG A 311 11.32 7.69 12.88
C ARG A 311 11.41 9.07 13.52
N LEU A 312 10.26 9.69 13.83
CA LEU A 312 10.22 10.99 14.50
C LEU A 312 10.82 10.93 15.91
N ALA A 313 10.56 9.86 16.66
CA ALA A 313 11.17 9.65 17.98
C ALA A 313 12.70 9.51 17.88
N ALA A 314 13.21 8.80 16.87
CA ALA A 314 14.66 8.66 16.63
C ALA A 314 15.33 10.00 16.28
N LEU A 315 14.57 10.96 15.71
CA LEU A 315 15.01 12.33 15.46
C LEU A 315 14.92 13.24 16.69
N GLY A 316 14.38 12.75 17.82
CA GLY A 316 14.16 13.53 19.04
C GLY A 316 12.94 14.47 18.96
N ILE A 317 12.01 14.23 18.02
CA ILE A 317 10.83 15.07 17.84
C ILE A 317 9.71 14.55 18.74
N ASP A 318 9.25 15.41 19.64
CA ASP A 318 8.13 15.09 20.53
C ASP A 318 6.79 15.18 19.80
N THR A 319 6.26 14.03 19.40
CA THR A 319 4.97 13.88 18.71
C THR A 319 3.76 13.90 19.65
N ALA A 320 3.98 13.87 20.97
CA ALA A 320 2.91 14.00 21.96
C ALA A 320 2.39 15.45 22.05
N ARG A 321 3.23 16.43 21.66
CA ARG A 321 2.88 17.85 21.59
C ARG A 321 1.81 18.12 20.54
N ILE A 322 0.63 18.53 21.02
CA ILE A 322 -0.49 18.91 20.16
C ILE A 322 -0.27 20.27 19.48
N ASP A 323 0.73 21.06 19.92
CA ASP A 323 1.10 22.36 19.38
C ASP A 323 2.28 22.31 18.40
N LEU A 324 2.79 21.11 18.08
CA LEU A 324 3.90 20.92 17.14
C LEU A 324 3.65 21.74 15.86
N PRO A 325 4.58 22.62 15.42
CA PRO A 325 4.45 23.32 14.14
C PRO A 325 4.20 22.29 13.04
N LEU A 326 3.23 22.57 12.17
CA LEU A 326 2.79 21.58 11.18
C LEU A 326 2.75 22.22 9.80
N HIS A 327 3.66 21.80 8.92
CA HIS A 327 3.61 22.15 7.51
C HIS A 327 2.64 21.21 6.78
N TRP A 328 1.34 21.40 7.01
CA TRP A 328 0.28 20.59 6.40
C TRP A 328 -0.21 21.13 5.05
N GLN A 329 0.02 22.41 4.79
CA GLN A 329 -0.34 23.02 3.52
C GLN A 329 0.69 22.65 2.47
N ARG A 330 0.22 22.51 1.23
CA ARG A 330 1.11 22.50 0.07
C ARG A 330 2.03 23.72 0.10
N ALA A 331 3.32 23.48 -0.08
CA ALA A 331 4.33 24.53 0.00
C ALA A 331 4.17 25.57 -1.12
N ARG A 332 4.46 26.83 -0.77
CA ARG A 332 4.50 27.96 -1.72
C ARG A 332 5.72 28.84 -1.39
N PRO A 333 6.73 28.92 -2.29
CA PRO A 333 6.87 28.11 -3.50
C PRO A 333 7.04 26.62 -3.18
N SER A 334 6.57 25.75 -4.09
CA SER A 334 6.87 24.31 -4.04
C SER A 334 8.28 24.02 -4.54
N ALA A 335 8.79 22.81 -4.28
CA ALA A 335 10.06 22.37 -4.84
C ALA A 335 10.01 22.33 -6.38
N ALA A 336 8.90 21.94 -6.98
CA ALA A 336 8.72 21.98 -8.43
C ALA A 336 8.89 23.40 -8.99
N GLN A 337 8.25 24.39 -8.35
CA GLN A 337 8.38 25.79 -8.75
C GLN A 337 9.81 26.33 -8.57
N ALA A 338 10.48 25.94 -7.48
CA ALA A 338 11.83 26.39 -7.18
C ALA A 338 12.91 25.72 -8.05
N TRP A 339 12.73 24.45 -8.41
CA TRP A 339 13.76 23.62 -9.01
C TRP A 339 13.57 23.34 -10.50
N LEU A 340 12.32 23.19 -10.96
CA LEU A 340 12.02 22.97 -12.38
C LEU A 340 11.84 24.29 -13.14
N GLY A 341 11.63 25.39 -12.43
CA GLY A 341 11.53 26.74 -13.00
C GLY A 341 10.50 26.81 -14.14
N GLU A 342 10.94 27.34 -15.28
CA GLU A 342 10.09 27.52 -16.47
C GLU A 342 9.64 26.19 -17.11
N GLN A 343 10.39 25.10 -16.90
CA GLN A 343 10.07 23.79 -17.47
C GLN A 343 8.93 23.07 -16.74
N HIS A 344 8.57 23.53 -15.54
CA HIS A 344 7.63 22.86 -14.65
C HIS A 344 6.32 22.43 -15.35
N HIS A 345 5.61 23.36 -15.98
CA HIS A 345 4.31 23.07 -16.62
C HIS A 345 4.47 22.20 -17.87
N ALA A 346 5.54 22.39 -18.66
CA ALA A 346 5.78 21.59 -19.86
C ALA A 346 6.06 20.12 -19.50
N LEU A 347 6.85 19.89 -18.45
CA LEU A 347 7.13 18.56 -17.92
C LEU A 347 5.86 17.89 -17.37
N ALA A 348 5.02 18.63 -16.63
CA ALA A 348 3.74 18.13 -16.13
C ALA A 348 2.82 17.67 -17.26
N GLN A 349 2.68 18.49 -18.31
CA GLN A 349 1.88 18.17 -19.48
C GLN A 349 2.42 16.94 -20.23
N HIS A 350 3.75 16.83 -20.37
CA HIS A 350 4.36 15.69 -21.04
C HIS A 350 4.16 14.39 -20.24
N LEU A 351 4.23 14.44 -18.91
CA LEU A 351 3.93 13.29 -18.06
C LEU A 351 2.46 12.86 -18.16
N ASP A 352 1.51 13.81 -18.21
CA ASP A 352 0.10 13.48 -18.44
C ASP A 352 -0.11 12.81 -19.81
N GLN A 353 0.62 13.25 -20.85
CA GLN A 353 0.59 12.61 -22.17
C GLN A 353 1.16 11.18 -22.16
N GLN A 354 2.28 10.96 -21.48
CA GLN A 354 2.86 9.62 -21.30
C GLN A 354 1.94 8.70 -20.48
N ALA A 355 1.23 9.24 -19.50
CA ALA A 355 0.31 8.50 -18.63
C ALA A 355 -1.13 8.44 -19.15
N ALA A 356 -1.39 8.84 -20.39
CA ALA A 356 -2.76 8.98 -20.92
C ALA A 356 -3.58 7.69 -20.85
N GLU A 357 -2.97 6.52 -21.07
CA GLU A 357 -3.66 5.24 -20.96
C GLU A 357 -4.07 4.93 -19.51
N LEU A 358 -3.12 5.08 -18.56
CA LEU A 358 -3.38 4.89 -17.14
C LEU A 358 -4.46 5.84 -16.63
N ILE A 359 -4.41 7.11 -17.04
CA ILE A 359 -5.44 8.11 -16.71
C ILE A 359 -6.81 7.65 -17.25
N ARG A 360 -6.87 7.14 -18.48
CA ARG A 360 -8.10 6.63 -19.08
C ARG A 360 -8.66 5.43 -18.31
N GLU A 361 -7.81 4.49 -17.90
CA GLU A 361 -8.18 3.36 -17.05
C GLU A 361 -8.79 3.84 -15.73
N ARG A 362 -8.13 4.77 -15.02
CA ARG A 362 -8.65 5.35 -13.77
C ARG A 362 -9.98 6.08 -13.94
N CYS A 363 -10.14 6.82 -15.04
CA CYS A 363 -11.42 7.45 -15.37
C CYS A 363 -12.53 6.42 -15.63
N ASN A 364 -12.21 5.30 -16.29
CA ASN A 364 -13.16 4.21 -16.49
C ASN A 364 -13.58 3.56 -15.17
N GLU A 365 -12.63 3.25 -14.29
CA GLU A 365 -12.89 2.72 -12.94
C GLU A 365 -13.79 3.68 -12.15
N ALA A 366 -13.46 4.97 -12.11
CA ALA A 366 -14.26 5.97 -11.42
C ALA A 366 -15.68 6.11 -12.00
N ARG A 367 -15.83 5.93 -13.31
CA ARG A 367 -17.14 5.94 -13.99
C ARG A 367 -17.97 4.72 -13.65
N GLU A 368 -17.37 3.53 -13.60
CA GLU A 368 -18.04 2.30 -13.14
C GLU A 368 -18.50 2.44 -11.69
N ASP A 369 -17.64 2.95 -10.81
CA ASP A 369 -17.98 3.23 -9.40
C ASP A 369 -19.12 4.25 -9.27
N TYR A 370 -19.08 5.32 -10.07
CA TYR A 370 -20.13 6.34 -10.08
C TYR A 370 -21.47 5.76 -10.53
N GLN A 371 -21.47 4.94 -11.61
CA GLN A 371 -22.68 4.27 -12.11
C GLN A 371 -23.22 3.23 -11.13
N ALA A 372 -22.35 2.51 -10.42
CA ALA A 372 -22.73 1.56 -9.39
C ALA A 372 -23.46 2.27 -8.22
N ARG A 373 -22.91 3.40 -7.73
CA ARG A 373 -23.55 4.23 -6.70
C ARG A 373 -24.90 4.79 -7.16
N GLY A 374 -24.98 5.23 -8.42
CA GLY A 374 -26.24 5.68 -9.02
C GLY A 374 -27.27 4.55 -9.09
N SER A 375 -26.86 3.34 -9.47
CA SER A 375 -27.75 2.17 -9.53
C SER A 375 -28.27 1.78 -8.15
N GLU A 376 -27.40 1.77 -7.13
CA GLU A 376 -27.78 1.53 -5.73
C GLU A 376 -28.79 2.58 -5.24
N HIS A 377 -28.56 3.85 -5.57
CA HIS A 377 -29.49 4.93 -5.24
C HIS A 377 -30.88 4.69 -5.83
N HIS A 378 -30.98 4.36 -7.11
CA HIS A 378 -32.25 4.04 -7.76
C HIS A 378 -32.92 2.80 -7.17
N GLU A 379 -32.15 1.78 -6.79
CA GLU A 379 -32.67 0.56 -6.14
C GLU A 379 -33.32 0.87 -4.79
N LEU A 380 -32.66 1.67 -3.94
CA LEU A 380 -33.19 2.07 -2.64
C LEU A 380 -34.47 2.92 -2.79
N LEU A 381 -34.51 3.83 -3.77
CA LEU A 381 -35.73 4.58 -4.09
C LEU A 381 -36.87 3.67 -4.58
N ARG A 382 -36.57 2.63 -5.36
CA ARG A 382 -37.57 1.64 -5.78
C ARG A 382 -38.10 0.85 -4.59
N LYS A 383 -37.23 0.41 -3.69
CA LYS A 383 -37.63 -0.28 -2.45
C LYS A 383 -38.52 0.61 -1.58
N GLN A 384 -38.18 1.88 -1.43
CA GLN A 384 -38.96 2.86 -0.67
C GLN A 384 -40.40 3.04 -1.19
N ARG A 385 -40.62 2.90 -2.51
CA ARG A 385 -41.97 2.97 -3.10
C ARG A 385 -42.84 1.75 -2.79
N ILE A 386 -42.21 0.61 -2.52
CA ILE A 386 -42.90 -0.68 -2.33
C ILE A 386 -43.06 -0.99 -0.83
N ARG A 387 -42.07 -0.62 -0.01
CA ARG A 387 -42.05 -0.83 1.43
C ARG A 387 -41.31 0.29 2.16
N SER A 388 -41.53 0.39 3.47
CA SER A 388 -40.64 1.17 4.31
C SER A 388 -39.21 0.61 4.27
N LEU A 389 -38.24 1.52 4.17
CA LEU A 389 -36.82 1.21 4.32
C LEU A 389 -36.51 1.00 5.81
N ASN A 390 -35.59 0.10 6.11
CA ASN A 390 -35.08 -0.03 7.48
C ASN A 390 -34.03 1.04 7.80
N SER A 391 -33.62 1.16 9.07
CA SER A 391 -32.67 2.18 9.53
C SER A 391 -31.32 2.15 8.78
N ASP A 392 -30.79 0.95 8.49
CA ASP A 392 -29.54 0.76 7.72
C ASP A 392 -29.68 1.29 6.28
N GLU A 393 -30.79 0.97 5.62
CA GLU A 393 -31.11 1.39 4.26
C GLU A 393 -31.31 2.91 4.18
N ILE A 394 -31.94 3.52 5.19
CA ILE A 394 -32.10 4.97 5.27
C ILE A 394 -30.74 5.65 5.50
N ALA A 395 -29.91 5.11 6.40
CA ALA A 395 -28.55 5.61 6.62
C ALA A 395 -27.72 5.53 5.33
N ARG A 396 -27.83 4.43 4.58
CA ARG A 396 -27.16 4.25 3.28
C ARG A 396 -27.68 5.23 2.22
N LEU A 397 -29.00 5.40 2.13
CA LEU A 397 -29.62 6.36 1.20
C LEU A 397 -29.20 7.80 1.51
N ALA A 398 -29.16 8.19 2.79
CA ALA A 398 -28.68 9.49 3.23
C ALA A 398 -27.20 9.71 2.90
N TRP A 399 -26.37 8.67 3.07
CA TRP A 399 -24.96 8.71 2.64
C TRP A 399 -24.85 8.94 1.12
N LEU A 400 -25.62 8.22 0.30
CA LEU A 400 -25.64 8.42 -1.17
C LEU A 400 -26.09 9.84 -1.55
N TYR A 401 -27.10 10.40 -0.89
CA TYR A 401 -27.52 11.77 -1.14
C TYR A 401 -26.40 12.80 -0.90
N ARG A 402 -25.54 12.56 0.09
CA ARG A 402 -24.41 13.43 0.41
C ARG A 402 -23.22 13.22 -0.52
N THR A 403 -22.85 11.97 -0.79
CA THR A 403 -21.61 11.63 -1.52
C THR A 403 -21.78 11.53 -3.03
N HIS A 404 -22.97 11.19 -3.53
CA HIS A 404 -23.24 11.03 -4.97
C HIS A 404 -23.98 12.24 -5.57
N LEU A 405 -24.90 12.86 -4.81
CA LEU A 405 -25.79 13.90 -5.33
C LEU A 405 -25.47 15.33 -4.82
N GLY A 406 -24.44 15.49 -4.00
CA GLY A 406 -23.96 16.79 -3.50
C GLY A 406 -24.95 17.48 -2.54
N ASP A 407 -24.67 17.44 -1.24
CA ASP A 407 -25.38 18.15 -0.14
C ASP A 407 -26.89 18.33 -0.35
N ASN A 408 -27.57 17.24 -0.72
CA ASN A 408 -29.01 17.26 -0.95
C ASN A 408 -29.75 17.44 0.40
N PRO A 409 -30.59 18.48 0.57
CA PRO A 409 -31.27 18.76 1.84
C PRO A 409 -32.24 17.65 2.26
N ARG A 410 -32.63 16.78 1.33
CA ARG A 410 -33.43 15.58 1.64
C ARG A 410 -32.71 14.62 2.58
N ALA A 411 -31.38 14.57 2.56
CA ALA A 411 -30.61 13.70 3.46
C ALA A 411 -30.88 14.03 4.93
N ALA A 412 -30.81 15.31 5.30
CA ALA A 412 -31.05 15.77 6.67
C ALA A 412 -32.47 15.42 7.13
N SER A 413 -33.47 15.66 6.28
CA SER A 413 -34.88 15.37 6.59
C SER A 413 -35.14 13.88 6.79
N LEU A 414 -34.55 13.02 5.94
CA LEU A 414 -34.65 11.56 6.06
C LEU A 414 -34.02 11.05 7.36
N LEU A 415 -32.85 11.59 7.72
CA LEU A 415 -32.15 11.22 8.95
C LEU A 415 -32.94 11.63 10.19
N GLN A 416 -33.53 12.82 10.21
CA GLN A 416 -34.34 13.29 11.33
C GLN A 416 -35.58 12.42 11.54
N GLU A 417 -36.28 12.05 10.47
CA GLU A 417 -37.46 11.17 10.58
C GLU A 417 -37.07 9.78 11.06
N ALA A 418 -36.01 9.19 10.50
CA ALA A 418 -35.55 7.86 10.88
C ALA A 418 -35.07 7.82 12.34
N LEU A 419 -34.40 8.86 12.83
CA LEU A 419 -33.98 8.96 14.23
C LEU A 419 -35.14 9.16 15.22
N ARG A 420 -36.33 9.58 14.78
CA ARG A 420 -37.53 9.57 15.65
C ARG A 420 -38.04 8.15 15.88
N GLN A 421 -37.88 7.29 14.88
CA GLN A 421 -38.35 5.91 14.90
C GLN A 421 -37.34 4.98 15.57
N ASP A 422 -36.05 5.23 15.34
CA ASP A 422 -34.94 4.45 15.88
C ASP A 422 -33.81 5.40 16.38
N PRO A 423 -33.97 6.00 17.58
CA PRO A 423 -33.03 7.00 18.10
C PRO A 423 -31.63 6.45 18.38
N GLU A 424 -31.53 5.15 18.65
CA GLU A 424 -30.31 4.48 19.08
C GLU A 424 -29.46 3.95 17.91
N HIS A 425 -29.93 4.10 16.68
CA HIS A 425 -29.26 3.56 15.51
C HIS A 425 -27.96 4.30 15.17
N ALA A 426 -26.83 3.62 15.36
CA ALA A 426 -25.51 4.24 15.28
C ALA A 426 -25.18 4.84 13.91
N ALA A 427 -25.54 4.18 12.81
CA ALA A 427 -25.27 4.69 11.45
C ALA A 427 -26.07 5.97 11.14
N LEU A 428 -27.32 6.06 11.60
CA LEU A 428 -28.18 7.23 11.42
C LEU A 428 -27.65 8.41 12.25
N ARG A 429 -27.27 8.17 13.52
CA ARG A 429 -26.64 9.18 14.37
C ARG A 429 -25.36 9.71 13.74
N GLN A 430 -24.53 8.84 13.16
CA GLN A 430 -23.28 9.23 12.53
C GLN A 430 -23.52 10.09 11.28
N GLN A 431 -24.43 9.68 10.38
CA GLN A 431 -24.75 10.51 9.21
C GLN A 431 -25.40 11.84 9.61
N HIS A 432 -26.23 11.85 10.65
CA HIS A 432 -26.86 13.07 11.16
C HIS A 432 -25.83 14.04 11.77
N ALA A 433 -24.85 13.52 12.53
CA ALA A 433 -23.75 14.34 13.07
C ALA A 433 -22.98 15.05 11.94
N PHE A 434 -22.67 14.35 10.85
CA PHE A 434 -22.04 14.97 9.69
C PHE A 434 -22.94 16.02 9.01
N SER A 435 -24.25 15.76 8.88
CA SER A 435 -25.18 16.72 8.31
C SER A 435 -25.29 18.00 9.16
N LEU A 436 -25.30 17.88 10.48
CA LEU A 436 -25.28 19.03 11.40
C LEU A 436 -23.98 19.83 11.27
N TYR A 437 -22.83 19.14 11.17
CA TYR A 437 -21.53 19.78 10.98
C TYR A 437 -21.47 20.56 9.66
N GLN A 438 -21.99 20.00 8.56
CA GLN A 438 -22.09 20.70 7.27
C GLN A 438 -23.02 21.92 7.35
N ALA A 439 -24.10 21.83 8.13
CA ALA A 439 -25.01 22.94 8.41
C ALA A 439 -24.45 23.96 9.42
N ALA A 440 -23.16 23.88 9.78
CA ALA A 440 -22.48 24.69 10.78
C ALA A 440 -23.03 24.60 12.23
N ASP A 441 -23.89 23.62 12.53
CA ASP A 441 -24.30 23.29 13.90
C ASP A 441 -23.25 22.38 14.58
N THR A 442 -22.14 23.00 14.97
CA THR A 442 -21.02 22.31 15.62
C THR A 442 -21.40 21.73 16.97
N ARG A 443 -22.32 22.38 17.72
CA ARG A 443 -22.76 21.92 19.03
C ARG A 443 -23.64 20.67 18.91
N GLY A 444 -24.60 20.67 17.98
CA GLY A 444 -25.42 19.50 17.70
C GLY A 444 -24.58 18.34 17.18
N ALA A 445 -23.62 18.60 16.27
CA ALA A 445 -22.70 17.58 15.79
C ALA A 445 -21.85 16.97 16.92
N ALA A 446 -21.28 17.81 17.79
CA ALA A 446 -20.49 17.36 18.95
C ALA A 446 -21.32 16.48 19.89
N GLN A 447 -22.57 16.84 20.18
CA GLN A 447 -23.45 16.02 21.03
C GLN A 447 -23.68 14.63 20.44
N ARG A 448 -23.91 14.53 19.13
CA ARG A 448 -24.11 13.25 18.44
C ARG A 448 -22.85 12.40 18.41
N TRP A 449 -21.69 13.02 18.17
CA TRP A 449 -20.42 12.30 18.24
C TRP A 449 -20.04 11.88 19.65
N GLN A 450 -20.41 12.65 20.69
CA GLN A 450 -20.20 12.23 22.08
C GLN A 450 -20.99 10.96 22.40
N GLN A 451 -22.28 10.92 22.05
CA GLN A 451 -23.12 9.72 22.20
C GLN A 451 -22.48 8.48 21.53
N LEU A 452 -21.97 8.64 20.31
CA LEU A 452 -21.30 7.57 19.57
C LEU A 452 -19.91 7.21 20.09
N ALA A 453 -19.25 8.12 20.82
CA ALA A 453 -17.95 7.89 21.43
C ALA A 453 -18.07 7.13 22.77
N ASP A 454 -19.17 7.34 23.49
CA ASP A 454 -19.46 6.69 24.77
C ASP A 454 -19.91 5.22 24.60
N GLU A 455 -20.39 4.85 23.41
CA GLU A 455 -20.80 3.49 23.06
C GLU A 455 -19.70 2.75 22.29
N PRO A 456 -19.36 1.49 22.67
CA PRO A 456 -18.42 0.68 21.89
C PRO A 456 -19.06 0.32 20.54
N GLY A 457 -18.35 0.59 19.44
CA GLY A 457 -18.87 0.31 18.11
C GLY A 457 -18.02 0.85 16.96
N PRO A 458 -18.44 0.59 15.71
CA PRO A 458 -17.66 0.93 14.52
C PRO A 458 -17.47 2.44 14.29
N TYR A 459 -18.26 3.29 14.96
CA TYR A 459 -18.21 4.75 14.82
C TYR A 459 -17.47 5.43 15.98
N GLN A 460 -17.05 4.70 17.01
CA GLN A 460 -16.44 5.25 18.21
C GLN A 460 -15.14 6.01 17.90
N LEU A 461 -14.20 5.34 17.24
CA LEU A 461 -12.91 5.92 16.83
C LEU A 461 -13.09 7.16 15.95
N GLY A 462 -13.99 7.06 14.95
CA GLY A 462 -14.29 8.17 14.05
C GLY A 462 -14.85 9.38 14.80
N SER A 463 -15.75 9.15 15.75
CA SER A 463 -16.40 10.19 16.56
C SER A 463 -15.42 10.89 17.50
N LEU A 464 -14.55 10.15 18.19
CA LEU A 464 -13.48 10.72 19.02
C LEU A 464 -12.54 11.63 18.23
N ARG A 465 -12.20 11.23 16.99
CA ARG A 465 -11.40 12.06 16.07
C ARG A 465 -12.13 13.36 15.69
N GLN A 466 -13.44 13.31 15.42
CA GLN A 466 -14.23 14.51 15.15
C GLN A 466 -14.35 15.43 16.38
N LEU A 467 -14.55 14.87 17.57
CA LEU A 467 -14.60 15.63 18.83
C LEU A 467 -13.26 16.31 19.13
N SER A 468 -12.15 15.60 18.96
CA SER A 468 -10.80 16.17 19.10
C SER A 468 -10.60 17.32 18.12
N MET A 469 -11.03 17.18 16.86
CA MET A 469 -10.98 18.25 15.86
C MET A 469 -11.80 19.48 16.28
N LEU A 470 -13.03 19.30 16.75
CA LEU A 470 -13.87 20.40 17.21
C LEU A 470 -13.26 21.12 18.44
N ALA A 471 -12.71 20.37 19.39
CA ALA A 471 -12.03 20.93 20.55
C ALA A 471 -10.79 21.75 20.16
N MET A 472 -9.98 21.28 19.21
CA MET A 472 -8.85 22.04 18.67
C MET A 472 -9.30 23.34 18.00
N LYS A 473 -10.38 23.31 17.22
CA LYS A 473 -10.95 24.53 16.59
C LYS A 473 -11.47 25.52 17.63
N ALA A 474 -11.98 25.03 18.75
CA ALA A 474 -12.40 25.84 19.90
C ALA A 474 -11.23 26.30 20.80
N GLN A 475 -9.98 25.95 20.47
CA GLN A 475 -8.78 26.21 21.27
C GLN A 475 -8.79 25.55 22.68
N ASP A 476 -9.60 24.50 22.85
CA ASP A 476 -9.68 23.68 24.08
C ASP A 476 -8.71 22.50 23.96
N TRP A 477 -7.43 22.78 24.19
CA TRP A 477 -6.34 21.80 24.00
C TRP A 477 -6.40 20.63 24.97
N GLU A 478 -6.93 20.83 26.17
CA GLU A 478 -7.07 19.79 27.19
C GLU A 478 -8.08 18.73 26.72
N ARG A 479 -9.28 19.17 26.32
CA ARG A 479 -10.28 18.25 25.76
C ARG A 479 -9.83 17.61 24.47
N ALA A 480 -9.18 18.38 23.60
CA ALA A 480 -8.63 17.84 22.35
C ALA A 480 -7.63 16.70 22.60
N SER A 481 -6.72 16.87 23.57
CA SER A 481 -5.75 15.85 23.96
C SER A 481 -6.42 14.63 24.60
N HIS A 482 -7.44 14.85 25.44
CA HIS A 482 -8.20 13.77 26.06
C HIS A 482 -8.87 12.86 25.00
N TYR A 483 -9.62 13.45 24.06
CA TYR A 483 -10.25 12.68 22.98
C TYR A 483 -9.23 12.01 22.06
N ARG A 484 -8.10 12.68 21.79
CA ARG A 484 -6.99 12.09 21.02
C ARG A 484 -6.45 10.84 21.70
N GLN A 485 -6.12 10.91 22.99
CA GLN A 485 -5.56 9.77 23.72
C GLN A 485 -6.50 8.55 23.72
N GLN A 486 -7.80 8.78 23.85
CA GLN A 486 -8.81 7.71 23.73
C GLN A 486 -8.85 7.13 22.32
N ALA A 487 -8.83 7.98 21.28
CA ALA A 487 -8.80 7.52 19.88
C ALA A 487 -7.54 6.71 19.56
N ASP A 488 -6.37 7.18 20.02
CA ASP A 488 -5.08 6.51 19.81
C ASP A 488 -5.04 5.15 20.52
N HIS A 489 -5.59 5.07 21.74
CA HIS A 489 -5.73 3.81 22.47
C HIS A 489 -6.60 2.81 21.71
N LEU A 490 -7.78 3.22 21.26
CA LEU A 490 -8.67 2.36 20.47
C LEU A 490 -8.03 1.92 19.14
N HIS A 491 -7.29 2.81 18.47
CA HIS A 491 -6.62 2.47 17.23
C HIS A 491 -5.52 1.42 17.45
N ARG A 492 -4.69 1.59 18.49
CA ARG A 492 -3.66 0.60 18.84
C ARG A 492 -4.25 -0.72 19.31
N GLN A 493 -5.35 -0.69 20.07
CA GLN A 493 -6.09 -1.91 20.45
C GLN A 493 -6.61 -2.63 19.20
N ALA A 494 -7.24 -1.93 18.27
CA ALA A 494 -7.72 -2.54 17.02
C ALA A 494 -6.58 -3.19 16.23
N ASN A 495 -5.40 -2.56 16.20
CA ASN A 495 -4.21 -3.14 15.55
C ASN A 495 -3.61 -4.33 16.35
N ALA A 496 -3.74 -4.35 17.68
CA ALA A 496 -3.24 -5.41 18.55
C ALA A 496 -4.20 -6.61 18.67
N GLU A 497 -5.51 -6.39 18.59
CA GLU A 497 -6.58 -7.40 18.66
C GLU A 497 -6.77 -8.18 17.34
N GLN A 498 -5.90 -7.96 16.35
CA GLN A 498 -5.81 -8.79 15.15
C GLN A 498 -5.14 -10.17 15.39
N ASP A 499 -4.90 -10.55 16.66
CA ASP A 499 -4.54 -11.90 17.14
C ASP A 499 -5.79 -12.62 17.76
N PRO A 500 -5.91 -13.96 17.69
CA PRO A 500 -7.10 -14.65 17.17
C PRO A 500 -8.38 -14.62 18.05
N GLN A 501 -9.48 -14.09 17.49
CA GLN A 501 -10.83 -14.02 18.08
C GLN A 501 -11.64 -15.34 18.05
N GLN A 502 -12.68 -15.45 18.88
CA GLN A 502 -13.62 -16.58 18.95
C GLN A 502 -14.79 -16.37 17.97
N TYR A 503 -15.08 -17.30 17.07
CA TYR A 503 -16.04 -17.21 15.97
C TYR A 503 -17.20 -18.23 16.08
N HIS A 504 -18.35 -17.92 15.48
CA HIS A 504 -19.54 -18.79 15.37
C HIS A 504 -19.81 -19.25 13.91
N ALA A 505 -20.69 -20.24 13.71
CA ALA A 505 -21.09 -20.70 12.37
C ALA A 505 -21.85 -19.61 11.58
N HIS A 506 -21.66 -19.54 10.26
CA HIS A 506 -22.12 -18.44 9.40
C HIS A 506 -23.65 -18.24 9.32
N GLY A 507 -24.46 -19.29 9.50
CA GLY A 507 -25.93 -19.19 9.54
C GLY A 507 -26.61 -18.69 8.24
N LEU A 508 -25.90 -18.72 7.11
CA LEU A 508 -26.40 -18.31 5.78
C LEU A 508 -27.30 -19.38 5.14
N ALA A 509 -28.22 -18.96 4.27
CA ALA A 509 -29.04 -19.87 3.48
C ALA A 509 -28.19 -20.61 2.41
N ALA A 510 -28.57 -21.84 2.06
CA ALA A 510 -27.80 -22.69 1.14
C ALA A 510 -27.53 -22.03 -0.23
N VAL A 511 -28.48 -21.23 -0.74
CA VAL A 511 -28.34 -20.50 -2.00
C VAL A 511 -27.21 -19.46 -1.94
N GLU A 512 -27.05 -18.78 -0.81
CA GLU A 512 -25.99 -17.77 -0.61
C GLU A 512 -24.62 -18.42 -0.45
N VAL A 513 -24.55 -19.51 0.33
CA VAL A 513 -23.32 -20.31 0.48
C VAL A 513 -22.84 -20.80 -0.88
N ASN A 514 -23.75 -21.27 -1.74
CA ASN A 514 -23.42 -21.75 -3.08
C ASN A 514 -22.90 -20.64 -4.02
N LYS A 515 -23.43 -19.42 -3.89
CA LYS A 515 -22.94 -18.27 -4.65
C LYS A 515 -21.52 -17.88 -4.23
N LEU A 516 -21.24 -17.89 -2.93
CA LEU A 516 -19.89 -17.63 -2.39
C LEU A 516 -18.91 -18.74 -2.79
N ALA A 517 -19.31 -20.00 -2.69
CA ALA A 517 -18.49 -21.15 -3.07
C ALA A 517 -18.09 -21.11 -4.56
N ARG A 518 -18.99 -20.67 -5.45
CA ARG A 518 -18.68 -20.47 -6.87
C ARG A 518 -17.64 -19.37 -7.10
N THR A 519 -17.76 -18.23 -6.42
CA THR A 519 -16.77 -17.14 -6.50
C THR A 519 -15.42 -17.57 -5.92
N LEU A 520 -15.43 -18.35 -4.84
CA LEU A 520 -14.24 -18.85 -4.15
C LEU A 520 -13.73 -20.18 -4.71
N ALA A 521 -14.27 -20.67 -5.83
CA ALA A 521 -13.89 -21.93 -6.45
C ALA A 521 -12.38 -22.10 -6.70
N PRO A 522 -11.63 -21.07 -7.15
CA PRO A 522 -10.18 -21.18 -7.30
C PRO A 522 -9.46 -21.42 -5.97
N LEU A 523 -9.93 -20.83 -4.88
CA LEU A 523 -9.38 -20.97 -3.53
C LEU A 523 -9.72 -22.35 -2.94
N LEU A 524 -10.97 -22.80 -3.09
CA LEU A 524 -11.45 -24.11 -2.63
C LEU A 524 -10.70 -25.28 -3.27
N ARG A 525 -10.14 -25.11 -4.47
CA ARG A 525 -9.33 -26.13 -5.16
C ARG A 525 -7.89 -26.22 -4.66
N VAL A 526 -7.37 -25.15 -4.04
CA VAL A 526 -5.96 -25.02 -3.65
C VAL A 526 -5.77 -25.15 -2.14
N ALA A 527 -6.76 -24.78 -1.33
CA ALA A 527 -6.75 -24.90 0.12
C ALA A 527 -7.09 -26.34 0.60
N THR A 528 -6.60 -26.73 1.79
CA THR A 528 -6.99 -27.97 2.50
C THR A 528 -8.41 -27.84 3.06
N GLY A 529 -8.76 -26.65 3.54
CA GLY A 529 -10.08 -26.33 4.06
C GLY A 529 -10.32 -24.84 4.01
N VAL A 530 -11.57 -24.47 3.78
CA VAL A 530 -12.03 -23.09 3.85
C VAL A 530 -13.30 -23.09 4.67
N TRP A 531 -13.34 -22.29 5.72
CA TRP A 531 -14.47 -22.17 6.63
C TRP A 531 -14.98 -20.75 6.61
N LEU A 532 -16.30 -20.60 6.48
CA LEU A 532 -16.96 -19.31 6.62
C LEU A 532 -17.56 -19.23 8.02
N LEU A 533 -17.10 -18.26 8.79
CA LEU A 533 -17.53 -18.06 10.16
C LEU A 533 -18.10 -16.65 10.31
N ARG A 534 -18.77 -16.41 11.42
CA ARG A 534 -19.35 -15.13 11.77
C ARG A 534 -18.82 -14.72 13.14
N GLN A 535 -18.40 -13.47 13.26
CA GLN A 535 -17.95 -12.93 14.54
C GLN A 535 -19.15 -12.74 15.49
N PRO A 536 -19.00 -13.01 16.80
CA PRO A 536 -20.03 -12.72 17.80
C PRO A 536 -20.43 -11.24 17.75
N ASP A 537 -21.71 -10.95 17.90
CA ASP A 537 -22.27 -9.59 17.98
C ASP A 537 -22.07 -8.68 16.75
N SER A 538 -21.61 -9.21 15.61
CA SER A 538 -21.54 -8.48 14.34
C SER A 538 -22.18 -9.23 13.16
N ARG A 539 -22.51 -8.52 12.08
CA ARG A 539 -22.88 -9.12 10.77
C ARG A 539 -21.64 -9.36 9.89
N ARG A 540 -20.45 -9.36 10.47
CA ARG A 540 -19.19 -9.55 9.73
C ARG A 540 -18.92 -11.04 9.58
N TYR A 541 -18.59 -11.41 8.35
CA TYR A 541 -18.22 -12.75 7.99
C TYR A 541 -16.70 -12.84 7.90
N VAL A 542 -16.17 -13.94 8.38
CA VAL A 542 -14.75 -14.22 8.41
C VAL A 542 -14.49 -15.51 7.64
N LEU A 543 -13.56 -15.48 6.71
CA LEU A 543 -13.16 -16.62 5.92
C LEU A 543 -11.82 -17.15 6.42
N LEU A 544 -11.84 -18.31 7.08
CA LEU A 544 -10.62 -18.98 7.52
C LEU A 544 -10.17 -19.97 6.45
N VAL A 545 -8.92 -19.85 5.99
CA VAL A 545 -8.36 -20.66 4.91
C VAL A 545 -7.16 -21.44 5.43
N GLN A 546 -7.24 -22.77 5.45
CA GLN A 546 -6.08 -23.61 5.71
C GLN A 546 -5.45 -24.03 4.38
N ALA A 547 -4.20 -23.66 4.17
CA ALA A 547 -3.48 -23.95 2.94
C ALA A 547 -3.04 -25.41 2.79
N ARG A 548 -2.85 -25.90 1.56
CA ARG A 548 -2.51 -27.30 1.25
C ARG A 548 -1.04 -27.63 1.39
N THR A 549 -0.66 -28.35 2.44
CA THR A 549 0.73 -28.77 2.66
C THR A 549 1.04 -30.10 1.97
N ASN A 550 2.07 -30.15 1.12
CA ASN A 550 2.62 -31.40 0.57
C ASN A 550 3.65 -32.03 1.54
N ILE A 551 3.78 -33.35 1.51
CA ILE A 551 4.70 -34.13 2.36
C ILE A 551 6.16 -33.67 2.23
N LEU A 552 6.58 -33.30 1.01
CA LEU A 552 7.94 -32.82 0.71
C LEU A 552 8.22 -31.46 1.36
N LEU A 553 7.22 -30.57 1.41
CA LEU A 553 7.29 -29.26 2.09
C LEU A 553 7.27 -29.40 3.62
N ARG A 554 6.60 -30.43 4.16
CA ARG A 554 6.64 -30.77 5.60
C ARG A 554 8.01 -31.24 6.07
N MET A 555 8.75 -31.99 5.22
CA MET A 555 10.12 -32.39 5.55
C MET A 555 11.09 -31.20 5.54
N VAL A 556 10.93 -30.28 4.59
CA VAL A 556 11.74 -29.05 4.53
C VAL A 556 11.44 -28.14 5.72
N SER A 557 10.17 -27.94 6.08
CA SER A 557 9.76 -27.16 7.26
C SER A 557 10.31 -27.74 8.57
N ARG A 558 10.34 -29.08 8.73
CA ARG A 558 10.96 -29.76 9.89
C ARG A 558 12.48 -29.58 9.97
N LEU A 559 13.17 -29.37 8.85
CA LEU A 559 14.61 -29.17 8.80
C LEU A 559 15.01 -27.70 8.96
N THR A 560 14.16 -26.75 8.59
CA THR A 560 14.50 -25.31 8.55
C THR A 560 13.75 -24.45 9.56
N GLY A 561 12.71 -24.96 10.22
CA GLY A 561 11.98 -24.24 11.28
C GLY A 561 11.07 -23.10 10.82
N GLU A 562 10.63 -23.06 9.56
CA GLU A 562 9.85 -21.95 8.98
C GLU A 562 8.49 -22.39 8.35
N GLN A 563 7.53 -21.47 8.32
CA GLN A 563 6.11 -21.62 7.92
C GLN A 563 5.87 -21.79 6.39
N ASN A 564 4.64 -22.20 6.04
CA ASN A 564 4.26 -22.96 4.84
C ASN A 564 4.00 -22.12 3.57
N TYR A 565 4.73 -22.43 2.47
CA TYR A 565 4.60 -21.87 1.11
C TYR A 565 3.18 -21.82 0.51
N SER A 566 2.31 -22.75 0.90
CA SER A 566 0.94 -22.82 0.38
C SER A 566 0.04 -21.69 0.90
N GLN A 567 0.41 -21.05 2.00
CA GLN A 567 -0.33 -19.92 2.59
C GLN A 567 -0.28 -18.70 1.68
N ARG A 568 0.91 -18.39 1.15
CA ARG A 568 1.12 -17.26 0.24
C ARG A 568 0.31 -17.34 -1.06
N ASN A 569 0.14 -18.55 -1.60
CA ASN A 569 -0.73 -18.79 -2.77
C ASN A 569 -2.22 -18.55 -2.46
N CYS A 570 -2.64 -18.87 -1.23
CA CYS A 570 -4.00 -18.60 -0.77
C CYS A 570 -4.21 -17.09 -0.52
N GLU A 571 -3.20 -16.37 -0.03
CA GLU A 571 -3.18 -14.91 0.19
C GLU A 571 -3.46 -14.15 -1.11
N GLN A 572 -2.69 -14.43 -2.17
CA GLN A 572 -2.88 -13.79 -3.48
C GLN A 572 -4.24 -14.11 -4.11
N LEU A 573 -4.77 -15.31 -3.87
CA LEU A 573 -6.11 -15.67 -4.33
C LEU A 573 -7.18 -14.90 -3.56
N LEU A 574 -7.01 -14.72 -2.25
CA LEU A 574 -7.91 -13.94 -1.41
C LEU A 574 -7.95 -12.47 -1.83
N GLU A 575 -6.80 -11.82 -2.04
CA GLU A 575 -6.73 -10.44 -2.51
C GLU A 575 -7.52 -10.20 -3.81
N ARG A 576 -7.50 -11.18 -4.73
CA ARG A 576 -8.24 -11.10 -5.99
C ARG A 576 -9.73 -11.42 -5.85
N LEU A 577 -10.09 -12.29 -4.91
CA LEU A 577 -11.44 -12.85 -4.80
C LEU A 577 -12.31 -12.09 -3.81
N LEU A 578 -11.73 -11.54 -2.73
CA LEU A 578 -12.46 -10.77 -1.71
C LEU A 578 -13.25 -9.59 -2.28
N PRO A 579 -12.71 -8.77 -3.21
CA PRO A 579 -13.46 -7.67 -3.81
C PRO A 579 -14.65 -8.11 -4.67
N ARG A 580 -14.69 -9.39 -5.08
CA ARG A 580 -15.75 -9.97 -5.92
C ARG A 580 -16.88 -10.58 -5.10
N LEU A 581 -16.75 -10.61 -3.78
CA LEU A 581 -17.78 -11.12 -2.88
C LEU A 581 -18.86 -10.06 -2.69
N HIS A 582 -20.12 -10.48 -2.75
CA HIS A 582 -21.26 -9.61 -2.47
C HIS A 582 -21.50 -9.43 -0.96
N LEU A 583 -20.65 -10.02 -0.12
CA LEU A 583 -20.64 -9.87 1.33
C LEU A 583 -19.31 -9.25 1.72
N TRP A 584 -19.34 -8.42 2.77
CA TRP A 584 -18.13 -7.94 3.40
C TRP A 584 -17.52 -9.07 4.24
N VAL A 585 -16.46 -9.66 3.70
CA VAL A 585 -15.77 -10.83 4.27
C VAL A 585 -14.32 -10.47 4.51
N GLU A 586 -13.86 -10.66 5.73
CA GLU A 586 -12.45 -10.58 6.09
C GLU A 586 -11.86 -11.99 6.02
N ALA A 587 -10.68 -12.19 5.42
CA ALA A 587 -10.10 -13.52 5.29
C ALA A 587 -8.78 -13.64 6.04
N PHE A 588 -8.62 -14.76 6.74
CA PHE A 588 -7.40 -15.11 7.44
C PHE A 588 -6.89 -16.47 6.95
N ILE A 589 -5.58 -16.56 6.80
CA ILE A 589 -4.93 -17.82 6.47
C ILE A 589 -4.39 -18.45 7.75
N LEU A 590 -4.76 -19.71 7.95
CA LEU A 590 -4.41 -20.44 9.16
C LEU A 590 -3.14 -21.27 8.95
N ASP A 591 -2.29 -21.27 9.97
CA ASP A 591 -1.20 -22.24 10.16
C ASP A 591 -1.70 -23.58 10.68
N ASP A 592 -0.90 -24.65 10.51
CA ASP A 592 -1.20 -26.00 11.01
C ASP A 592 -1.37 -26.08 12.55
N HIS A 593 -0.90 -25.07 13.28
CA HIS A 593 -1.00 -24.97 14.75
C HIS A 593 -1.81 -23.75 15.20
N ASP A 594 -2.56 -23.11 14.29
CA ASP A 594 -3.34 -21.93 14.63
C ASP A 594 -4.49 -22.32 15.59
N PRO A 595 -4.62 -21.65 16.76
CA PRO A 595 -5.67 -21.97 17.73
C PRO A 595 -7.09 -21.79 17.16
N ARG A 596 -7.27 -21.00 16.10
CA ARG A 596 -8.55 -20.84 15.39
C ARG A 596 -9.00 -22.10 14.67
N LEU A 597 -8.09 -23.04 14.35
CA LEU A 597 -8.46 -24.34 13.77
C LEU A 597 -9.40 -25.14 14.68
N GLY A 598 -9.33 -24.95 16.01
CA GLY A 598 -10.26 -25.58 16.96
C GLY A 598 -11.72 -25.14 16.81
N GLN A 599 -11.97 -24.05 16.08
CA GLN A 599 -13.29 -23.47 15.84
C GLN A 599 -13.84 -23.81 14.44
N CYS A 600 -13.01 -24.45 13.59
CA CYS A 600 -13.34 -24.86 12.23
C CYS A 600 -14.18 -26.15 12.21
N THR A 601 -15.50 -26.03 12.39
CA THR A 601 -16.43 -27.16 12.32
C THR A 601 -16.78 -27.55 10.88
N GLU A 602 -17.12 -28.83 10.62
CA GLU A 602 -17.59 -29.28 9.29
C GLU A 602 -18.86 -28.55 8.83
N ALA A 603 -19.73 -28.12 9.76
CA ALA A 603 -20.93 -27.35 9.43
C ALA A 603 -20.63 -25.96 8.84
N ALA A 604 -19.45 -25.39 9.13
CA ALA A 604 -19.00 -24.10 8.60
C ALA A 604 -18.07 -24.24 7.38
N ARG A 605 -17.77 -25.47 6.96
CA ARG A 605 -16.85 -25.75 5.87
C ARG A 605 -17.53 -25.52 4.53
N MET A 606 -16.86 -24.78 3.65
CA MET A 606 -17.35 -24.54 2.30
C MET A 606 -16.91 -25.65 1.35
N HIS A 607 -17.83 -26.13 0.53
CA HIS A 607 -17.59 -27.14 -0.48
C HIS A 607 -18.03 -26.60 -1.86
N LEU A 608 -17.36 -27.08 -2.92
CA LEU A 608 -17.91 -26.96 -4.25
C LEU A 608 -18.97 -28.06 -4.38
N ASP A 609 -20.23 -27.68 -4.62
CA ASP A 609 -21.26 -28.66 -4.96
C ASP A 609 -20.75 -29.51 -6.13
N ASN A 610 -20.58 -30.81 -5.89
CA ASN A 610 -20.59 -31.77 -6.99
C ASN A 610 -21.97 -31.65 -7.62
N ALA A 611 -22.03 -31.39 -8.92
CA ALA A 611 -23.27 -31.59 -9.66
C ALA A 611 -23.85 -32.96 -9.28
N PRO A 612 -25.18 -33.09 -9.05
CA PRO A 612 -25.77 -34.42 -9.00
C PRO A 612 -25.44 -35.10 -10.34
N GLY A 613 -24.97 -36.34 -10.26
CA GLY A 613 -24.46 -37.13 -11.38
C GLY A 613 -25.44 -37.31 -12.53
#